data_AF-A0A952PNU4-F1
#
_entry.id   AF-A0A952PNU4-F1
#
_cell.length_a   1.000
_cell.length_b   1.000
_cell.length_c   1.000
_cell.angle_alpha   90.00
_cell.angle_beta   90.00
_cell.angle_gamma   90.00
#
_symmetry.space_group_name_H-M   'P 1'
#
loop_
_entity.id
_entity.type
_entity.pdbx_description
1 polymer ?
#
loop_
_entity_poly.entity_id
_entity_poly.type
_entity_poly.pdbx_seq_one_letter_code
_entity_poly.pdbx_strand_id
1 'polypeptide(L)'
;MKIVAVLLTGVCALNFGFAGPSEAKQVTASSPPSDIRKVIDYVDSLPSLNAEQLVMKAKAFYWLKDYSSAIVAISKSIALKPDPESYLSRALYAAGLKKYEEALKDCDKSEELGYRGSDLYALRGLIQLNLEDFAGL
;
A
#
# COMPACT_ATOMS: atom_id res chain seq x y z
N MET A 1 -33.38 -8.35 -22.52
CA MET A 1 -33.84 -9.71 -22.15
C MET A 1 -33.56 -10.68 -23.29
N LYS A 2 -32.55 -11.54 -23.15
CA LYS A 2 -32.58 -12.99 -23.43
C LYS A 2 -31.23 -13.58 -22.99
N ILE A 3 -31.32 -14.78 -22.44
CA ILE A 3 -30.42 -15.47 -21.52
C ILE A 3 -29.97 -16.77 -22.23
N VAL A 4 -28.67 -17.08 -22.13
CA VAL A 4 -27.99 -18.41 -22.02
C VAL A 4 -27.99 -19.40 -23.20
N ALA A 5 -26.78 -19.91 -23.53
CA ALA A 5 -26.34 -21.33 -23.54
C ALA A 5 -24.90 -21.42 -24.10
N VAL A 6 -23.85 -21.61 -23.29
CA VAL A 6 -23.23 -22.91 -22.88
C VAL A 6 -22.77 -23.77 -24.05
N LEU A 7 -21.46 -24.06 -24.15
CA LEU A 7 -20.88 -25.42 -24.08
C LEU A 7 -19.34 -25.39 -24.03
N LEU A 8 -18.80 -26.20 -23.11
CA LEU A 8 -17.39 -26.52 -22.92
C LEU A 8 -16.85 -27.42 -24.05
N THR A 9 -15.62 -27.13 -24.49
CA THR A 9 -14.58 -28.08 -24.94
C THR A 9 -13.26 -27.29 -24.86
N GLY A 10 -12.11 -27.72 -24.34
CA GLY A 10 -11.56 -29.02 -23.98
C GLY A 10 -10.03 -28.87 -24.12
N VAL A 11 -9.33 -28.93 -22.98
CA VAL A 11 -7.95 -29.39 -22.69
C VAL A 11 -6.79 -29.21 -23.72
N CYS A 12 -5.64 -28.80 -23.16
CA CYS A 12 -4.24 -29.00 -23.59
C CYS A 12 -3.61 -28.03 -24.60
N ALA A 13 -2.79 -27.11 -24.08
CA ALA A 13 -1.46 -26.83 -24.63
C ALA A 13 -0.50 -26.40 -23.50
N LEU A 14 0.60 -27.14 -23.39
CA LEU A 14 1.76 -26.92 -22.53
C LEU A 14 2.53 -25.66 -22.95
N ASN A 15 3.25 -25.08 -21.97
CA ASN A 15 4.39 -24.17 -22.12
C ASN A 15 4.14 -22.83 -22.84
N PHE A 16 4.24 -21.73 -22.11
CA PHE A 16 5.51 -21.00 -21.94
C PHE A 16 5.31 -19.94 -20.86
N GLY A 17 6.22 -19.92 -19.88
CA GLY A 17 6.26 -18.87 -18.88
C GLY A 17 6.57 -17.54 -19.54
N PHE A 18 5.63 -16.61 -19.43
CA PHE A 18 5.84 -15.17 -19.32
C PHE A 18 4.51 -14.61 -18.80
N ALA A 19 4.38 -14.50 -17.48
CA ALA A 19 3.27 -13.77 -16.87
C ALA A 19 3.48 -12.28 -17.19
N GLY A 20 2.79 -11.81 -18.23
CA GLY A 20 2.73 -10.41 -18.59
C GLY A 20 1.86 -9.60 -17.62
N PRO A 21 1.78 -8.27 -17.80
CA PRO A 21 1.25 -7.29 -16.84
C PRO A 21 -0.26 -7.39 -16.54
N SER A 22 -0.95 -8.45 -16.95
CA SER A 22 -2.37 -8.66 -16.70
C SER A 22 -2.69 -9.10 -15.26
N GLU A 23 -1.71 -9.53 -14.48
CA GLU A 23 -1.87 -9.79 -13.03
C GLU A 23 -1.89 -8.51 -12.19
N ALA A 24 -1.61 -7.34 -12.78
CA ALA A 24 -1.81 -6.04 -12.13
C ALA A 24 -3.29 -5.63 -12.04
N LYS A 25 -4.22 -6.46 -12.51
CA LYS A 25 -5.66 -6.27 -12.27
C LYS A 25 -6.06 -6.96 -10.98
N GLN A 26 -6.40 -6.12 -10.00
CA GLN A 26 -6.92 -6.43 -8.66
C GLN A 26 -5.86 -6.69 -7.58
N VAL A 27 -4.99 -5.69 -7.34
CA VAL A 27 -4.47 -5.46 -5.99
C VAL A 27 -5.61 -4.89 -5.14
N THR A 28 -6.60 -5.73 -4.82
CA THR A 28 -7.59 -5.45 -3.78
C THR A 28 -6.88 -5.54 -2.45
N ALA A 29 -7.00 -4.49 -1.63
CA ALA A 29 -6.25 -4.24 -0.41
C ALA A 29 -6.58 -5.18 0.78
N SER A 30 -6.65 -6.50 0.59
CA SER A 30 -7.04 -7.44 1.66
C SER A 30 -6.06 -8.58 1.94
N SER A 31 -5.08 -8.85 1.07
CA SER A 31 -4.12 -9.93 1.29
C SER A 31 -2.73 -9.58 0.74
N PRO A 32 -1.64 -9.95 1.45
CA PRO A 32 -0.31 -9.83 0.89
C PRO A 32 -0.17 -10.75 -0.35
N PRO A 33 0.59 -10.34 -1.37
CA PRO A 33 1.00 -11.24 -2.45
C PRO A 33 1.63 -12.52 -1.90
N SER A 34 1.46 -13.65 -2.60
CA SER A 34 2.02 -14.95 -2.18
C SER A 34 3.54 -14.93 -1.96
N ASP A 35 4.23 -13.99 -2.59
CA ASP A 35 5.65 -13.74 -2.39
C ASP A 35 5.95 -12.23 -2.41
N ILE A 36 5.85 -11.59 -1.23
CA ILE A 36 6.04 -10.14 -1.06
C ILE A 36 7.43 -9.68 -1.55
N ARG A 37 8.46 -10.53 -1.42
CA ARG A 37 9.84 -10.18 -1.83
C ARG A 37 9.97 -10.01 -3.33
N LYS A 38 9.28 -10.85 -4.12
CA LYS A 38 9.26 -10.70 -5.59
C LYS A 38 8.74 -9.34 -6.04
N VAL A 39 7.82 -8.73 -5.29
CA VAL A 39 7.32 -7.39 -5.60
C VAL A 39 8.42 -6.35 -5.42
N ILE A 40 9.22 -6.46 -4.35
CA ILE A 40 10.34 -5.57 -4.08
C ILE A 40 11.40 -5.72 -5.18
N ASP A 41 11.80 -6.96 -5.48
CA ASP A 41 12.80 -7.27 -6.50
C ASP A 41 12.36 -6.79 -7.88
N TYR A 42 11.08 -7.01 -8.23
CA TYR A 42 10.50 -6.51 -9.48
C TYR A 42 10.63 -4.98 -9.58
N VAL A 43 10.21 -4.25 -8.55
CA VAL A 43 10.31 -2.78 -8.54
C VAL A 43 11.76 -2.33 -8.63
N ASP A 44 12.67 -2.98 -7.91
CA ASP A 44 14.10 -2.64 -7.94
C ASP A 44 14.79 -2.92 -9.28
N SER A 45 14.24 -3.84 -10.08
CA SER A 45 14.73 -4.13 -11.43
C SER A 45 14.31 -3.09 -12.49
N LEU A 46 13.36 -2.21 -12.17
CA LEU A 46 12.85 -1.25 -13.14
C LEU A 46 13.87 -0.11 -13.38
N PRO A 47 14.07 0.32 -14.63
CA PRO A 47 15.04 1.36 -14.96
C PRO A 47 14.68 2.74 -14.41
N SER A 48 13.39 2.97 -14.14
CA SER A 48 12.85 4.21 -13.58
C SER A 48 11.57 3.90 -12.84
N LEU A 49 11.33 4.62 -11.75
CA LEU A 49 10.15 4.42 -10.90
C LEU A 49 9.16 5.57 -11.01
N ASN A 50 7.89 5.23 -11.09
CA ASN A 50 6.79 6.16 -10.92
C ASN A 50 6.23 6.09 -9.48
N ALA A 51 5.31 7.01 -9.16
CA ALA A 51 4.71 7.10 -7.83
C ALA A 51 4.00 5.80 -7.41
N GLU A 52 3.23 5.18 -8.33
CA GLU A 52 2.45 3.97 -8.05
C GLU A 52 3.34 2.75 -7.73
N GLN A 53 4.43 2.57 -8.45
CA GLN A 53 5.42 1.51 -8.20
C GLN A 53 6.09 1.70 -6.84
N LEU A 54 6.37 2.95 -6.44
CA LEU A 54 6.89 3.27 -5.12
C LEU A 54 5.87 3.00 -4.00
N VAL A 55 4.58 3.29 -4.23
CA VAL A 55 3.50 2.90 -3.30
C VAL A 55 3.45 1.38 -3.14
N MET A 56 3.51 0.64 -4.25
CA MET A 56 3.50 -0.82 -4.24
C MET A 56 4.69 -1.37 -3.43
N LYS A 57 5.89 -0.81 -3.64
CA LYS A 57 7.08 -1.16 -2.86
C LYS A 57 6.92 -0.85 -1.37
N ALA A 58 6.36 0.31 -1.03
CA ALA A 58 6.11 0.70 0.35
C ALA A 58 5.14 -0.25 1.05
N LYS A 59 4.04 -0.63 0.38
CA LYS A 59 3.08 -1.62 0.88
C LYS A 59 3.74 -2.98 1.08
N ALA A 60 4.63 -3.41 0.18
CA ALA A 60 5.38 -4.66 0.33
C ALA A 60 6.25 -4.64 1.60
N PHE A 61 7.01 -3.55 1.84
CA PHE A 61 7.78 -3.40 3.08
C PHE A 61 6.90 -3.36 4.33
N TYR A 62 5.74 -2.72 4.27
CA TYR A 62 4.76 -2.73 5.36
C TYR A 62 4.28 -4.15 5.70
N TRP A 63 3.97 -4.98 4.70
CA TRP A 63 3.59 -6.38 4.92
C TRP A 63 4.72 -7.21 5.56
N LEU A 64 5.97 -6.86 5.29
CA LEU A 64 7.14 -7.43 5.96
C LEU A 64 7.43 -6.84 7.35
N LYS A 65 6.60 -5.88 7.81
CA LYS A 65 6.79 -5.09 9.04
C LYS A 65 8.08 -4.26 9.05
N ASP A 66 8.66 -4.01 7.87
CA ASP A 66 9.79 -3.09 7.69
C ASP A 66 9.25 -1.68 7.44
N TYR A 67 8.77 -1.05 8.51
CA TYR A 67 8.17 0.28 8.43
C TYR A 67 9.17 1.36 8.01
N SER A 68 10.45 1.21 8.34
CA SER A 68 11.51 2.15 7.94
C SER A 68 11.67 2.19 6.43
N SER A 69 11.81 1.02 5.79
CA SER A 69 11.89 0.94 4.32
C SER A 69 10.57 1.36 3.65
N ALA A 70 9.43 1.05 4.28
CA ALA A 70 8.12 1.51 3.79
C ALA A 70 8.02 3.04 3.77
N ILE A 71 8.47 3.73 4.82
CA ILE A 71 8.49 5.19 4.91
C ILE A 71 9.41 5.81 3.84
N VAL A 72 10.57 5.20 3.58
CA VAL A 72 11.48 5.69 2.53
C VAL A 72 10.81 5.58 1.15
N ALA A 73 10.22 4.44 0.83
CA ALA A 73 9.55 4.22 -0.45
C ALA A 73 8.33 5.14 -0.64
N ILE A 74 7.46 5.26 0.38
CA ILE A 74 6.27 6.12 0.29
C ILE A 74 6.65 7.61 0.21
N SER A 75 7.71 8.04 0.91
CA SER A 75 8.18 9.43 0.83
C SER A 75 8.69 9.79 -0.56
N LYS A 76 9.37 8.85 -1.23
CA LYS A 76 9.76 9.03 -2.65
C LYS A 76 8.51 9.12 -3.54
N SER A 77 7.47 8.32 -3.27
CA SER A 77 6.21 8.39 -4.02
C SER A 77 5.55 9.76 -3.89
N ILE A 78 5.41 10.27 -2.65
CA ILE A 78 4.86 11.59 -2.35
C ILE A 78 5.65 12.69 -3.07
N ALA A 79 6.98 12.58 -3.14
CA ALA A 79 7.82 13.54 -3.85
C ALA A 79 7.57 13.56 -5.37
N LEU A 80 7.18 12.43 -5.98
CA LEU A 80 6.82 12.37 -7.40
C LEU A 80 5.38 12.83 -7.65
N LYS A 81 4.45 12.42 -6.78
CA LYS A 81 3.03 12.74 -6.88
C LYS A 81 2.43 12.80 -5.47
N PRO A 82 2.20 14.00 -4.92
CA PRO A 82 1.49 14.15 -3.65
C PRO A 82 0.04 13.71 -3.82
N ASP A 83 -0.41 12.79 -2.96
CA ASP A 83 -1.80 12.33 -2.92
C ASP A 83 -2.23 11.99 -1.48
N PRO A 84 -3.53 12.14 -1.14
CA PRO A 84 -4.02 11.94 0.21
C PRO A 84 -3.72 10.54 0.77
N GLU A 85 -3.87 9.48 -0.02
CA GLU A 85 -3.69 8.09 0.38
C GLU A 85 -2.23 7.76 0.76
N SER A 86 -1.27 8.36 0.06
CA SER A 86 0.16 8.20 0.33
C SER A 86 0.56 8.84 1.64
N TYR A 87 -0.01 10.01 1.99
CA TYR A 87 0.18 10.61 3.32
C TYR A 87 -0.43 9.72 4.41
N LEU A 88 -1.65 9.21 4.22
CA LEU A 88 -2.27 8.29 5.20
C LEU A 88 -1.45 7.00 5.38
N SER A 89 -0.93 6.45 4.28
CA SER A 89 -0.05 5.28 4.33
C SER A 89 1.23 5.57 5.11
N ARG A 90 1.84 6.74 4.92
CA ARG A 90 3.03 7.14 5.69
C ARG A 90 2.71 7.33 7.17
N ALA A 91 1.56 7.91 7.51
CA ALA A 91 1.08 8.00 8.89
C ALA A 91 0.97 6.62 9.54
N LEU A 92 0.37 5.64 8.84
CA LEU A 92 0.26 4.26 9.33
C LEU A 92 1.63 3.64 9.61
N TYR A 93 2.59 3.83 8.69
CA TYR A 93 3.94 3.26 8.84
C TYR A 93 4.71 3.94 9.97
N ALA A 94 4.57 5.26 10.11
CA ALA A 94 5.16 6.04 11.21
C ALA A 94 4.58 5.63 12.58
N ALA A 95 3.27 5.39 12.66
CA ALA A 95 2.63 4.84 13.86
C ALA A 95 3.17 3.44 14.21
N GLY A 96 3.47 2.61 13.22
CA GLY A 96 4.16 1.32 13.40
C GLY A 96 5.57 1.43 14.01
N LEU A 97 6.23 2.58 13.85
CA LEU A 97 7.50 2.94 14.49
C LEU A 97 7.32 3.74 15.79
N LYS A 98 6.09 3.90 16.29
CA LYS A 98 5.73 4.73 17.45
C LYS A 98 6.08 6.21 17.28
N LYS A 99 6.20 6.70 16.04
CA LYS A 99 6.42 8.11 15.73
C LYS A 99 5.08 8.84 15.60
N TYR A 100 4.38 8.92 16.72
CA TYR A 100 2.96 9.30 16.75
C TYR A 100 2.72 10.75 16.32
N GLU A 101 3.58 11.68 16.70
CA GLU A 101 3.48 13.09 16.33
C GLU A 101 3.72 13.30 14.83
N GLU A 102 4.69 12.57 14.25
CA GLU A 102 4.92 12.56 12.80
C GLU A 102 3.70 11.96 12.07
N ALA A 103 3.14 10.86 12.59
CA ALA A 103 1.98 10.23 12.02
C ALA A 103 0.73 11.13 12.02
N LEU A 104 0.48 11.88 13.10
CA LEU A 104 -0.63 12.83 13.17
C LEU A 104 -0.51 13.94 12.13
N LYS A 105 0.69 14.49 11.91
CA LYS A 105 0.93 15.49 10.87
C LYS A 105 0.58 14.96 9.48
N ASP A 106 0.92 13.70 9.20
CA ASP A 106 0.57 13.06 7.93
C ASP A 106 -0.93 12.76 7.82
N CYS A 107 -1.62 12.41 8.91
CA CYS A 107 -3.08 12.32 8.95
C CYS A 107 -3.72 13.66 8.61
N ASP A 108 -3.28 14.75 9.25
CA ASP A 108 -3.77 16.11 8.99
C ASP A 108 -3.55 16.46 7.52
N LYS A 109 -2.36 16.14 6.98
CA LYS A 109 -2.06 16.42 5.58
C LYS A 109 -2.94 15.63 4.61
N SER A 110 -3.22 14.37 4.90
CA SER A 110 -4.14 13.53 4.13
C SER A 110 -5.55 14.13 4.13
N GLU A 111 -6.03 14.59 5.29
CA GLU A 111 -7.34 15.24 5.43
C GLU A 111 -7.41 16.58 4.65
N GLU A 112 -6.37 17.41 4.73
CA GLU A 112 -6.26 18.66 3.96
C GLU A 112 -6.36 18.42 2.44
N LEU A 113 -5.77 17.33 1.96
CA LEU A 113 -5.82 16.92 0.55
C LEU A 113 -7.15 16.28 0.14
N GLY A 114 -8.11 16.17 1.07
CA GLY A 114 -9.47 15.74 0.79
C GLY A 114 -9.76 14.28 1.13
N TYR A 115 -8.87 13.58 1.83
CA TYR A 115 -9.16 12.21 2.27
C TYR A 115 -10.30 12.21 3.30
N ARG A 116 -11.29 11.33 3.12
CA ARG A 116 -12.47 11.22 4.00
C ARG A 116 -12.81 9.77 4.38
N GLY A 117 -11.87 8.84 4.23
CA GLY A 117 -12.04 7.44 4.61
C GLY A 117 -12.14 7.25 6.13
N SER A 118 -12.87 6.22 6.57
CA SER A 118 -13.01 5.88 7.99
C SER A 118 -11.71 5.44 8.66
N ASP A 119 -10.80 4.88 7.87
CA ASP A 119 -9.45 4.46 8.24
C ASP A 119 -8.56 5.62 8.71
N LEU A 120 -8.74 6.84 8.17
CA LEU A 120 -8.08 8.05 8.68
C LEU A 120 -8.44 8.29 10.16
N TYR A 121 -9.73 8.31 10.48
CA TYR A 121 -10.19 8.58 11.84
C TYR A 121 -9.85 7.43 12.79
N ALA A 122 -9.94 6.17 12.32
CA ALA A 122 -9.52 5.02 13.10
C ALA A 122 -8.02 5.07 13.43
N LEU A 123 -7.18 5.43 12.46
CA LEU A 123 -5.74 5.58 12.69
C LEU A 123 -5.44 6.71 13.67
N ARG A 124 -6.09 7.87 13.54
CA ARG A 124 -5.92 8.99 14.49
C ARG A 124 -6.30 8.59 15.91
N GLY A 125 -7.45 7.92 16.08
CA GLY A 125 -7.87 7.43 17.39
C GLY A 125 -6.87 6.46 18.00
N LEU A 126 -6.34 5.52 17.21
CA LEU A 126 -5.29 4.60 17.67
C LEU A 126 -4.02 5.35 18.07
N ILE A 127 -3.59 6.34 17.29
CA ILE A 127 -2.41 7.15 17.61
C ILE A 127 -2.61 7.93 18.91
N GLN A 128 -3.78 8.56 19.11
CA GLN A 128 -4.11 9.33 20.30
C GLN A 128 -4.12 8.47 21.57
N LEU A 129 -4.72 7.28 21.52
CA LEU A 129 -4.70 6.34 22.64
C LEU A 129 -3.28 5.95 23.05
N ASN A 130 -2.38 5.75 22.08
CA ASN A 130 -0.99 5.45 22.39
C ASN A 130 -0.29 6.66 23.03
N LEU A 131 -0.50 7.88 22.51
CA LEU A 131 0.09 9.09 23.08
C LEU A 131 -0.34 9.35 24.53
N GLU A 132 -1.62 9.13 24.86
CA GLU A 132 -2.13 9.27 26.23
C GLU A 132 -1.48 8.28 27.19
N ASP A 133 -1.22 7.04 26.76
CA ASP A 133 -0.53 6.02 27.56
C ASP A 133 0.93 6.41 27.85
N PHE A 134 1.63 7.05 26.88
CA PHE A 134 2.98 7.58 27.11
C PHE A 134 3.00 8.84 27.98
N ALA A 135 1.95 9.65 27.96
CA ALA A 135 1.84 10.86 28.78
C ALA A 135 1.47 10.56 30.25
N GLY A 136 0.94 9.36 30.54
CA GLY A 136 0.56 8.90 31.86
C GLY A 136 1.69 8.30 32.72
N LEU A 137 2.93 8.25 32.21
CA LEU A 137 4.14 7.77 32.88
C LEU A 137 5.06 8.92 33.32
#